data_AF-A0AAW1QH29-F1
#
_entry.id   AF-A0AAW1QH29-F1
#
_cell.length_a   1.000
_cell.length_b   1.000
_cell.length_c   1.000
_cell.angle_alpha   90.00
_cell.angle_beta   90.00
_cell.angle_gamma   90.00
#
_symmetry.space_group_name_H-M   'P 1'
#
loop_
_entity.id
_entity.type
_entity.pdbx_description
1 polymer ?
#
loop_
_entity_poly.entity_id
_entity_poly.type
_entity_poly.pdbx_seq_one_letter_code
_entity_poly.pdbx_strand_id
1 'polypeptide(L)'
;MSRYLLVGGSLAGAWLLRKVFRTDQGVEEAEGAAFRDRPIDLQGSATSPQVSKAKHSEGQGFSKTTTLVLLVLALVVVALVFSLRAAILAVLCSVATVWVFGGKSRPQELRQLSQHTRDNTSNAHRLAGAWVKDKRASSSMDGVLDLAEIHGLLRQAINLLTGCEISVEDGIFNFIVTSAVSWFKIIERYPLTGEPKRCRRRDLRRGKHVGSVEQKDSCVYIHMDWEAPIPGYGCDQISSPSENTLLIKSSICIGGQRASWTAVYHRKGSKS
;
A
#
# COMPACT_ATOMS: atom_id res chain seq x y z
N MET A 1 -6.18 -21.24 32.44
CA MET A 1 -5.19 -20.23 32.87
C MET A 1 -3.96 -20.35 31.99
N SER A 2 -3.80 -19.49 30.99
CA SER A 2 -2.55 -19.40 30.21
C SER A 2 -2.31 -17.95 29.81
N ARG A 3 -1.05 -17.53 29.98
CA ARG A 3 -0.60 -16.17 30.23
C ARG A 3 -0.54 -15.34 28.93
N TYR A 4 -1.02 -14.10 29.02
CA TYR A 4 -0.71 -13.04 28.06
C TYR A 4 0.79 -12.72 28.13
N LEU A 5 1.54 -13.18 27.14
CA LEU A 5 2.90 -12.71 26.87
C LEU A 5 2.78 -11.42 26.06
N LEU A 6 2.82 -10.28 26.77
CA LEU A 6 3.02 -8.96 26.19
C LEU A 6 4.37 -8.93 25.48
N VAL A 7 4.34 -8.94 24.14
CA VAL A 7 5.50 -8.69 23.31
C VAL A 7 5.86 -7.21 23.45
N GLY A 8 6.81 -6.92 24.34
CA GLY A 8 7.55 -5.67 24.38
C GLY A 8 8.46 -5.56 23.15
N GLY A 9 7.87 -5.35 21.99
CA GLY A 9 8.59 -5.01 20.77
C GLY A 9 9.20 -3.61 20.92
N SER A 10 10.52 -3.55 21.02
CA SER A 10 11.28 -2.31 21.17
C SER A 10 10.89 -1.27 20.12
N LEU A 11 10.43 -0.09 20.57
CA LEU A 11 10.13 1.07 19.73
C LEU A 11 11.29 1.45 18.80
N ALA A 12 12.53 1.09 19.16
CA ALA A 12 13.72 1.33 18.35
C ALA A 12 13.69 0.53 17.02
N GLY A 13 13.16 -0.71 17.03
CA GLY A 13 13.02 -1.52 15.81
C GLY A 13 12.02 -0.93 14.83
N ALA A 14 10.87 -0.48 15.32
CA ALA A 14 9.86 0.18 14.49
C ALA A 14 10.35 1.53 13.93
N TRP A 15 11.14 2.28 14.71
CA TRP A 15 11.74 3.55 14.27
C TRP A 15 12.81 3.36 13.18
N LEU A 16 13.69 2.37 13.32
CA LEU A 16 14.70 2.02 12.32
C LEU A 16 14.05 1.62 10.99
N LEU A 17 13.05 0.75 11.03
CA LEU A 17 12.28 0.38 9.84
C LEU A 17 11.63 1.62 9.21
N ARG A 18 10.99 2.49 10.00
CA ARG A 18 10.40 3.74 9.48
C ARG A 18 11.43 4.62 8.77
N LYS A 19 12.66 4.75 9.28
CA LYS A 19 13.73 5.54 8.65
C LYS A 19 14.18 4.93 7.32
N VAL A 20 14.27 3.61 7.24
CA VAL A 20 14.57 2.89 5.99
C VAL A 20 13.47 3.11 4.95
N PHE A 21 12.20 3.17 5.37
CA PHE A 21 11.06 3.27 4.44
C PHE A 21 10.58 4.69 4.09
N ARG A 22 10.86 5.71 4.93
CA ARG A 22 10.37 7.09 4.71
C ARG A 22 11.10 7.82 3.58
N THR A 23 12.33 7.44 3.28
CA THR A 23 13.15 8.09 2.24
C THR A 23 12.59 7.92 0.82
N ASP A 24 11.61 7.04 0.62
CA ASP A 24 11.04 6.70 -0.70
C ASP A 24 9.61 7.21 -0.94
N GLN A 25 8.93 7.84 0.03
CA GLN A 25 7.53 8.29 -0.14
C GLN A 25 7.38 9.69 -0.76
N GLY A 26 8.47 10.31 -1.24
CA GLY A 26 8.51 11.75 -1.52
C GLY A 26 8.41 12.20 -2.98
N VAL A 27 8.30 11.32 -3.98
CA VAL A 27 8.29 11.75 -5.39
C VAL A 27 7.26 10.96 -6.20
N GLU A 28 6.00 11.39 -6.16
CA GLU A 28 5.08 11.17 -7.28
C GLU A 28 5.28 12.33 -8.26
N GLU A 29 6.35 12.27 -9.06
CA GLU A 29 6.46 13.10 -10.26
C GLU A 29 5.66 12.44 -11.39
N ALA A 30 4.75 13.24 -11.93
CA ALA A 30 4.19 13.02 -13.25
C ALA A 30 5.30 13.25 -14.28
N GLU A 31 5.73 12.21 -14.99
CA GLU A 31 6.27 12.38 -16.34
C GLU A 31 6.34 11.06 -17.09
N GLY A 32 5.66 11.03 -18.24
CA GLY A 32 6.07 10.24 -19.38
C GLY A 32 6.76 11.18 -20.35
N ALA A 33 8.04 10.95 -20.63
CA ALA A 33 8.72 11.37 -21.85
C ALA A 33 10.08 10.67 -21.93
N ALA A 34 10.48 10.37 -23.17
CA ALA A 34 11.66 9.61 -23.54
C ALA A 34 12.98 10.17 -22.99
N PHE A 35 13.80 9.30 -22.41
CA PHE A 35 15.18 9.62 -22.02
C PHE A 35 16.15 9.03 -23.05
N ARG A 36 16.79 9.93 -23.83
CA ARG A 36 17.88 9.63 -24.76
C ARG A 36 19.22 9.62 -24.04
N ASP A 37 20.12 8.81 -24.60
CA ASP A 37 21.53 8.63 -24.29
C ASP A 37 22.30 9.92 -23.97
N ARG A 38 23.06 9.89 -22.87
CA ARG A 38 24.28 10.68 -22.73
C ARG A 38 25.41 9.84 -22.13
N PRO A 39 26.64 9.96 -22.65
CA PRO A 39 27.82 9.31 -22.08
C PRO A 39 28.27 10.02 -20.80
N ILE A 40 28.80 9.23 -19.86
CA ILE A 40 29.34 9.66 -18.56
C ILE A 40 30.85 9.87 -18.72
N ASP A 41 31.31 11.10 -18.47
CA ASP A 41 32.72 11.43 -18.26
C ASP A 41 33.11 11.22 -16.78
N LEU A 42 34.20 10.49 -16.56
CA LEU A 42 34.82 10.21 -15.26
C LEU A 42 36.08 11.06 -15.06
N GLN A 43 35.99 12.13 -14.28
CA GLN A 43 37.09 12.80 -13.57
C GLN A 43 36.45 13.49 -12.35
N GLY A 44 36.94 13.54 -11.12
CA GLY A 44 38.22 13.23 -10.48
C GLY A 44 38.27 14.04 -9.18
N SER A 45 39.21 13.69 -8.30
CA SER A 45 39.72 14.46 -7.15
C SER A 45 38.95 14.44 -5.81
N ALA A 46 39.65 13.83 -4.85
CA ALA A 46 39.47 13.97 -3.41
C ALA A 46 39.88 15.36 -2.91
N THR A 47 39.24 15.83 -1.83
CA THR A 47 39.84 16.69 -0.80
C THR A 47 39.00 16.61 0.48
N SER A 48 39.66 16.24 1.57
CA SER A 48 39.18 16.34 2.95
C SER A 48 39.51 17.74 3.50
N PRO A 49 38.67 18.33 4.36
CA PRO A 49 39.27 18.98 5.51
C PRO A 49 38.47 18.87 6.83
N GLN A 50 39.28 18.60 7.87
CA GLN A 50 39.33 19.20 9.20
C GLN A 50 38.05 19.55 9.99
N VAL A 51 37.95 18.83 11.10
CA VAL A 51 37.19 19.12 12.32
C VAL A 51 37.75 20.36 13.01
N SER A 52 36.90 21.38 13.23
CA SER A 52 37.13 22.42 14.23
C SER A 52 36.01 22.39 15.27
N LYS A 53 36.43 22.32 16.55
CA LYS A 53 35.56 22.45 17.72
C LYS A 53 35.33 23.94 17.97
N ALA A 54 34.06 24.37 18.01
CA ALA A 54 33.67 25.64 18.60
C ALA A 54 32.62 25.40 19.68
N LYS A 55 33.01 25.67 20.93
CA LYS A 55 32.09 25.90 22.06
C LYS A 55 31.56 27.32 21.92
N HIS A 56 30.25 27.49 21.82
CA HIS A 56 29.60 28.75 22.19
C HIS A 56 28.31 28.44 22.93
N SER A 57 28.30 28.77 24.22
CA SER A 57 27.12 28.90 25.06
C SER A 57 26.56 30.31 24.85
N GLU A 58 25.48 30.44 24.09
CA GLU A 58 24.65 31.64 24.08
C GLU A 58 23.26 31.29 24.59
N GLY A 59 22.90 31.87 25.74
CA GLY A 59 21.56 31.82 26.28
C GLY A 59 20.63 32.65 25.38
N GLN A 60 19.82 31.96 24.58
CA GLN A 60 18.72 32.58 23.84
C GLN A 60 17.63 33.01 24.84
N GLY A 61 17.70 34.28 25.25
CA GLY A 61 16.57 34.98 25.82
C GLY A 61 15.46 35.04 24.77
N PHE A 62 14.35 34.36 25.02
CA PHE A 62 13.14 34.47 24.20
C PHE A 62 12.71 35.95 24.15
N SER A 63 12.91 36.58 22.99
CA SER A 63 12.50 37.96 22.78
C SER A 63 10.97 38.05 22.84
N LYS A 64 10.45 39.08 23.52
CA LYS A 64 9.01 39.35 23.63
C LYS A 64 8.32 39.43 22.25
N THR A 65 9.06 39.76 21.19
CA THR A 65 8.58 39.73 19.80
C THR A 65 8.22 38.32 19.31
N THR A 66 8.97 37.29 19.68
CA THR A 66 8.68 35.90 19.26
C THR A 66 7.35 35.41 19.84
N THR A 67 7.05 35.77 21.09
CA THR A 67 5.77 35.42 21.73
C THR A 67 4.58 36.10 21.05
N LEU A 68 4.73 37.36 20.64
CA LEU A 68 3.67 38.09 19.92
C LEU A 68 3.38 37.46 18.54
N VAL A 69 4.43 37.10 17.80
CA VAL A 69 4.29 36.47 16.47
C VAL A 69 3.58 35.12 16.57
N LEU A 70 3.93 34.29 17.57
CA LEU A 70 3.27 33.01 17.81
C LEU A 70 1.79 33.16 18.18
N LEU A 71 1.44 34.18 18.96
CA LEU A 71 0.06 34.45 19.35
C LEU A 71 -0.79 34.92 18.17
N VAL A 72 -0.25 35.78 17.30
CA VAL A 72 -0.93 36.19 16.06
C VAL A 72 -1.12 35.00 15.11
N LEU A 73 -0.10 34.16 14.93
CA LEU A 73 -0.22 32.93 14.13
C LEU A 73 -1.30 31.99 14.67
N ALA A 74 -1.36 31.80 16.00
CA ALA A 74 -2.40 30.98 16.62
C ALA A 74 -3.81 31.54 16.35
N LEU A 75 -4.01 32.87 16.45
CA LEU A 75 -5.29 33.50 16.14
C LEU A 75 -5.69 33.37 14.66
N VAL A 76 -4.74 33.50 13.74
CA VAL A 76 -4.97 33.29 12.30
C VAL A 76 -5.38 31.85 12.01
N VAL A 77 -4.72 30.87 12.63
CA VAL A 77 -5.08 29.45 12.48
C VAL A 77 -6.48 29.19 13.02
N VAL A 78 -6.83 29.74 14.19
CA VAL A 78 -8.18 29.61 14.76
C VAL A 78 -9.22 30.23 13.81
N ALA A 79 -8.99 31.43 13.30
CA ALA A 79 -9.89 32.09 12.34
C ALA A 79 -10.09 31.25 11.07
N LEU A 80 -9.00 30.69 10.50
CA LEU A 80 -9.06 29.80 9.34
C LEU A 80 -9.89 28.54 9.61
N VAL A 81 -9.74 27.92 10.78
CA VAL A 81 -10.54 26.74 11.17
C VAL A 81 -12.03 27.08 11.25
N PHE A 82 -12.39 28.26 11.80
CA PHE A 82 -13.78 28.71 11.85
C PHE A 82 -14.34 29.04 10.46
N SER A 83 -13.58 29.70 9.59
CA SER A 83 -14.00 29.97 8.20
C SER A 83 -14.18 28.69 7.39
N LEU A 84 -13.31 27.69 7.56
CA LEU A 84 -13.41 26.40 6.86
C LEU A 84 -14.66 25.62 7.29
N ARG A 85 -15.02 25.66 8.59
CA ARG A 85 -16.25 25.04 9.10
C ARG A 85 -17.51 25.65 8.49
N ALA A 86 -17.56 26.98 8.35
CA ALA A 86 -18.70 27.67 7.73
C ALA A 86 -18.85 27.30 6.24
N ALA A 87 -17.75 27.22 5.49
CA ALA A 87 -17.76 26.83 4.09
C ALA A 87 -18.23 25.37 3.88
N ILE A 88 -17.78 24.44 4.73
CA ILE A 88 -18.21 23.03 4.68
C ILE A 88 -19.72 22.90 4.94
N LEU A 89 -20.26 23.62 5.93
CA LEU A 89 -21.71 23.62 6.22
C LEU A 89 -22.53 24.17 5.04
N ALA A 90 -22.05 25.22 4.37
CA ALA A 90 -22.73 25.78 3.20
C ALA A 90 -22.81 24.76 2.05
N VAL A 91 -21.71 24.04 1.76
CA VAL A 91 -21.67 23.00 0.72
C VAL A 91 -22.61 21.83 1.06
N LEU A 92 -22.62 21.38 2.32
CA LEU A 92 -23.51 20.30 2.75
C LEU A 92 -25.00 20.69 2.62
N CYS A 93 -25.35 21.95 2.93
CA CYS A 93 -26.71 22.46 2.71
C CYS A 93 -27.11 22.49 1.23
N SER A 94 -26.19 22.85 0.32
CA SER A 94 -26.45 22.85 -1.13
C SER A 94 -26.61 21.45 -1.72
N VAL A 95 -25.85 20.47 -1.22
CA VAL A 95 -25.99 19.07 -1.67
C VAL A 95 -27.32 18.46 -1.22
N ALA A 96 -27.79 18.82 -0.03
CA ALA A 96 -29.08 18.36 0.49
C ALA A 96 -30.27 18.86 -0.36
N THR A 97 -30.25 20.11 -0.85
CA THR A 97 -31.32 20.65 -1.70
C THR A 97 -31.40 19.97 -3.06
N VAL A 98 -30.28 19.56 -3.66
CA VAL A 98 -30.28 18.83 -4.94
C VAL A 98 -30.89 17.43 -4.78
N TRP A 99 -30.68 16.78 -3.63
CA TRP A 99 -31.24 15.46 -3.34
C TRP A 99 -32.76 15.47 -3.11
N VAL A 100 -33.30 16.53 -2.50
CA VAL A 100 -34.74 16.64 -2.19
C VAL A 100 -35.59 16.90 -3.44
N PHE A 101 -35.07 17.61 -4.45
CA PHE A 101 -35.85 18.02 -5.63
C PHE A 101 -35.54 17.28 -6.93
N GLY A 102 -34.47 16.46 -6.97
CA GLY A 102 -34.02 15.75 -8.18
C GLY A 102 -34.69 14.39 -8.47
N GLY A 103 -35.71 14.00 -7.69
CA GLY A 103 -36.37 12.68 -7.78
C GLY A 103 -37.36 12.54 -8.94
N LYS A 104 -36.94 12.78 -10.20
CA LYS A 104 -37.79 12.53 -11.37
C LYS A 104 -37.42 11.17 -12.01
N SER A 105 -38.27 10.18 -11.74
CA SER A 105 -38.52 8.92 -12.46
C SER A 105 -37.42 8.42 -13.40
N ARG A 106 -36.54 7.54 -12.91
CA ARG A 106 -35.64 6.76 -13.78
C ARG A 106 -36.45 5.71 -14.57
N PRO A 107 -36.31 5.64 -15.90
CA PRO A 107 -37.04 4.70 -16.76
C PRO A 107 -36.69 3.24 -16.46
N GLN A 108 -37.70 2.36 -16.52
CA GLN A 108 -37.62 0.94 -16.17
C GLN A 108 -36.71 0.10 -17.10
N GLU A 109 -36.32 0.62 -18.26
CA GLU A 109 -35.42 -0.05 -19.22
C GLU A 109 -34.02 -0.36 -18.65
N LEU A 110 -33.52 0.45 -17.72
CA LEU A 110 -32.23 0.20 -17.06
C LEU A 110 -32.25 -1.02 -16.11
N ARG A 111 -33.43 -1.50 -15.69
CA ARG A 111 -33.53 -2.63 -14.76
C ARG A 111 -33.27 -3.98 -15.43
N GLN A 112 -33.65 -4.14 -16.70
CA GLN A 112 -33.46 -5.40 -17.43
C GLN A 112 -32.00 -5.57 -17.89
N LEU A 113 -31.33 -4.50 -18.32
CA LEU A 113 -29.87 -4.54 -18.58
C LEU A 113 -29.06 -4.85 -17.30
N SER A 114 -29.55 -4.41 -16.13
CA SER A 114 -28.88 -4.66 -14.84
C SER A 114 -29.03 -6.10 -14.32
N GLN A 115 -30.02 -6.86 -14.80
CA GLN A 115 -30.26 -8.24 -14.36
C GLN A 115 -29.40 -9.25 -15.14
N HIS A 116 -29.11 -9.01 -16.42
CA HIS A 116 -28.23 -9.91 -17.18
C HIS A 116 -26.75 -9.76 -16.79
N THR A 117 -26.36 -8.61 -16.22
CA THR A 117 -25.00 -8.40 -15.66
C THR A 117 -24.84 -8.96 -14.23
N ARG A 118 -25.93 -9.35 -13.54
CA ARG A 118 -25.86 -9.78 -12.14
C ARG A 118 -25.37 -11.21 -11.94
N ASP A 119 -25.60 -12.09 -12.91
CA ASP A 119 -25.16 -13.49 -12.79
C ASP A 119 -23.68 -13.69 -13.17
N ASN A 120 -23.02 -12.63 -13.65
CA ASN A 120 -21.58 -12.55 -13.82
C ASN A 120 -20.96 -11.70 -12.71
N THR A 121 -21.33 -11.98 -11.45
CA THR A 121 -20.61 -11.42 -10.30
C THR A 121 -19.16 -11.87 -10.45
N SER A 122 -18.31 -10.93 -10.89
CA SER A 122 -16.92 -11.23 -11.26
C SER A 122 -16.25 -12.01 -10.14
N ASN A 123 -15.39 -12.98 -10.48
CA ASN A 123 -14.70 -13.79 -9.47
C ASN A 123 -14.07 -12.92 -8.39
N ALA A 124 -13.56 -11.75 -8.79
CA ALA A 124 -13.03 -10.73 -7.91
C ALA A 124 -14.02 -10.26 -6.82
N HIS A 125 -15.31 -10.05 -7.12
CA HIS A 125 -16.31 -9.67 -6.12
C HIS A 125 -16.53 -10.75 -5.06
N ARG A 126 -16.42 -12.04 -5.42
CA ARG A 126 -16.54 -13.15 -4.45
C ARG A 126 -15.37 -13.19 -3.46
N LEU A 127 -14.22 -12.68 -3.87
CA LEU A 127 -13.00 -12.60 -3.04
C LEU A 127 -12.99 -11.38 -2.12
N ALA A 128 -13.93 -10.43 -2.30
CA ALA A 128 -13.95 -9.18 -1.56
C ALA A 128 -14.15 -9.40 -0.04
N GLY A 129 -13.45 -8.60 0.75
CA GLY A 129 -13.48 -8.61 2.21
C GLY A 129 -12.10 -8.46 2.85
N ALA A 130 -12.11 -8.40 4.17
CA ALA A 130 -10.90 -8.43 5.00
C ALA A 130 -10.58 -9.86 5.42
N TRP A 131 -9.30 -10.22 5.31
CA TRP A 131 -8.78 -11.57 5.48
C TRP A 131 -7.60 -11.57 6.45
N VAL A 132 -7.60 -12.47 7.43
CA VAL A 132 -6.55 -12.64 8.44
C VAL A 132 -5.71 -13.86 8.08
N LYS A 133 -4.40 -13.70 7.99
CA LYS A 133 -3.49 -14.78 7.60
C LYS A 133 -3.40 -15.84 8.70
N ASP A 134 -3.65 -17.09 8.32
CA ASP A 134 -3.36 -18.25 9.15
C ASP A 134 -1.91 -18.67 8.94
N LYS A 135 -1.03 -18.25 9.86
CA LYS A 135 0.40 -18.56 9.78
C LYS A 135 0.69 -20.05 9.96
N ARG A 136 -0.20 -20.82 10.61
CA ARG A 136 0.01 -22.25 10.85
C ARG A 136 -0.39 -23.08 9.63
N ALA A 137 -1.46 -22.69 8.94
CA ALA A 137 -1.91 -23.34 7.71
C ALA A 137 -1.14 -22.88 6.46
N SER A 138 -0.51 -21.71 6.50
CA SER A 138 0.33 -21.21 5.39
C SER A 138 1.67 -21.95 5.31
N SER A 139 2.17 -22.17 4.09
CA SER A 139 3.53 -22.66 3.90
C SER A 139 4.56 -21.57 4.19
N SER A 140 5.81 -21.98 4.45
CA SER A 140 6.92 -21.04 4.57
C SER A 140 7.16 -20.27 3.27
N MET A 141 7.65 -19.03 3.40
CA MET A 141 8.10 -18.19 2.29
C MET A 141 9.63 -18.12 2.21
N ASP A 142 10.36 -18.92 2.99
CA ASP A 142 11.81 -18.80 3.13
C ASP A 142 12.55 -18.93 1.79
N GLY A 143 12.20 -19.92 0.97
CA GLY A 143 12.85 -20.12 -0.33
C GLY A 143 12.66 -18.97 -1.32
N VAL A 144 11.53 -18.25 -1.22
CA VAL A 144 11.24 -17.06 -2.04
C VAL A 144 12.10 -15.89 -1.58
N LEU A 145 12.22 -15.74 -0.26
CA LEU A 145 13.04 -14.68 0.34
C LEU A 145 14.52 -14.91 0.08
N ASP A 146 14.99 -16.16 0.11
CA ASP A 146 16.38 -16.51 -0.21
C ASP A 146 16.65 -16.28 -1.71
N LEU A 147 15.75 -16.74 -2.58
CA LEU A 147 15.85 -16.50 -4.03
C LEU A 147 15.85 -15.01 -4.38
N ALA A 148 15.07 -14.21 -3.66
CA ALA A 148 15.00 -12.78 -3.83
C ALA A 148 16.11 -12.02 -3.08
N GLU A 149 17.09 -12.69 -2.47
CA GLU A 149 18.18 -12.09 -1.66
C GLU A 149 17.67 -11.14 -0.55
N ILE A 150 16.56 -11.52 0.09
CA ILE A 150 15.93 -10.77 1.18
C ILE A 150 16.39 -11.31 2.54
N HIS A 151 17.28 -10.55 3.18
CA HIS A 151 17.88 -10.94 4.46
C HIS A 151 17.57 -9.95 5.60
N GLY A 152 17.86 -10.38 6.84
CA GLY A 152 17.87 -9.52 8.03
C GLY A 152 16.54 -8.82 8.34
N LEU A 153 16.58 -7.49 8.50
CA LEU A 153 15.45 -6.67 8.92
C LEU A 153 14.26 -6.73 7.95
N LEU A 154 14.51 -6.89 6.66
CA LEU A 154 13.45 -6.95 5.65
C LEU A 154 12.63 -8.24 5.79
N ARG A 155 13.30 -9.37 6.04
CA ARG A 155 12.65 -10.65 6.36
C ARG A 155 11.82 -10.55 7.64
N GLN A 156 12.29 -9.80 8.65
CA GLN A 156 11.48 -9.52 9.85
C GLN A 156 10.24 -8.68 9.54
N ALA A 157 10.36 -7.63 8.71
CA ALA A 157 9.23 -6.80 8.31
C ALA A 157 8.15 -7.60 7.56
N ILE A 158 8.56 -8.53 6.70
CA ILE A 158 7.67 -9.45 6.00
C ILE A 158 6.94 -10.41 6.96
N ASN A 159 7.60 -10.84 8.04
CA ASN A 159 6.96 -11.65 9.08
C ASN A 159 5.89 -10.88 9.89
N LEU A 160 5.86 -9.55 9.81
CA LEU A 160 4.84 -8.70 10.42
C LEU A 160 3.55 -8.61 9.59
N LEU A 161 3.53 -9.18 8.38
CA LEU A 161 2.30 -9.26 7.59
C LEU A 161 1.25 -10.12 8.31
N THR A 162 0.05 -9.57 8.46
CA THR A 162 -1.05 -10.15 9.26
C THR A 162 -2.24 -10.56 8.43
N GLY A 163 -2.41 -10.02 7.22
CA GLY A 163 -3.61 -10.27 6.44
C GLY A 163 -3.62 -9.54 5.11
N CYS A 164 -4.77 -9.52 4.46
CA CYS A 164 -5.04 -8.69 3.30
C CYS A 164 -6.50 -8.23 3.27
N GLU A 165 -6.77 -7.24 2.44
CA GLU A 165 -8.11 -6.76 2.13
C GLU A 165 -8.25 -6.70 0.61
N ILE A 166 -9.38 -7.21 0.13
CA ILE A 166 -9.74 -7.23 -1.29
C ILE A 166 -11.01 -6.41 -1.44
N SER A 167 -11.00 -5.44 -2.34
CA SER A 167 -12.23 -4.75 -2.77
C SER A 167 -12.25 -4.62 -4.29
N VAL A 168 -13.46 -4.47 -4.84
CA VAL A 168 -13.68 -4.24 -6.27
C VAL A 168 -14.61 -3.06 -6.42
N GLU A 169 -14.09 -1.98 -7.00
CA GLU A 169 -14.77 -0.69 -7.13
C GLU A 169 -14.54 -0.19 -8.56
N ASP A 170 -15.60 0.16 -9.28
CA ASP A 170 -15.55 0.73 -10.64
C ASP A 170 -14.65 -0.05 -11.63
N GLY A 171 -14.70 -1.38 -11.56
CA GLY A 171 -13.87 -2.25 -12.42
C GLY A 171 -12.39 -2.32 -12.02
N ILE A 172 -12.01 -1.78 -10.85
CA ILE A 172 -10.67 -1.85 -10.29
C ILE A 172 -10.61 -2.90 -9.18
N PHE A 173 -9.69 -3.84 -9.31
CA PHE A 173 -9.31 -4.79 -8.28
C PHE A 173 -8.30 -4.14 -7.33
N ASN A 174 -8.71 -3.91 -6.08
CA ASN A 174 -7.86 -3.39 -5.02
C ASN A 174 -7.36 -4.55 -4.15
N PHE A 175 -6.04 -4.69 -4.05
CA PHE A 175 -5.39 -5.68 -3.20
C PHE A 175 -4.49 -4.97 -2.19
N ILE A 176 -4.87 -5.03 -0.91
CA ILE A 176 -4.16 -4.37 0.17
C ILE A 176 -3.59 -5.41 1.11
N VAL A 177 -2.27 -5.53 1.19
CA VAL A 177 -1.61 -6.37 2.19
C VAL A 177 -1.47 -5.57 3.49
N THR A 178 -1.96 -6.14 4.59
CA THR A 178 -1.94 -5.52 5.91
C THR A 178 -0.87 -6.13 6.81
N SER A 179 -0.33 -5.32 7.71
CA SER A 179 0.68 -5.74 8.68
C SER A 179 0.32 -5.29 10.10
N ALA A 180 0.99 -5.85 11.10
CA ALA A 180 0.88 -5.43 12.49
C ALA A 180 1.34 -3.98 12.71
N VAL A 181 2.08 -3.42 11.76
CA VAL A 181 2.61 -2.06 11.82
C VAL A 181 1.80 -1.18 10.87
N SER A 182 1.00 -0.27 11.42
CA SER A 182 -0.03 0.47 10.66
C SER A 182 0.50 1.28 9.46
N TRP A 183 1.75 1.73 9.49
CA TRP A 183 2.39 2.46 8.40
C TRP A 183 3.01 1.55 7.31
N PHE A 184 3.09 0.24 7.56
CA PHE A 184 3.59 -0.74 6.60
C PHE A 184 2.42 -1.45 5.92
N LYS A 185 2.05 -0.94 4.75
CA LYS A 185 0.98 -1.48 3.90
C LYS A 185 1.45 -1.51 2.46
N ILE A 186 1.10 -2.57 1.75
CA ILE A 186 1.28 -2.67 0.30
C ILE A 186 -0.11 -2.51 -0.31
N ILE A 187 -0.25 -1.58 -1.24
CA ILE A 187 -1.51 -1.27 -1.90
C ILE A 187 -1.28 -1.46 -3.40
N GLU A 188 -2.05 -2.34 -4.01
CA GLU A 188 -2.01 -2.61 -5.43
C GLU A 188 -3.41 -2.42 -6.03
N ARG A 189 -3.46 -1.84 -7.22
CA ARG A 189 -4.69 -1.51 -7.93
C ARG A 189 -4.55 -1.92 -9.37
N TYR A 190 -5.40 -2.82 -9.83
CA TYR A 190 -5.34 -3.35 -11.19
C TYR A 190 -6.70 -3.21 -11.87
N PRO A 191 -6.77 -2.72 -13.12
CA PRO A 191 -7.97 -2.80 -13.92
C PRO A 191 -8.37 -4.26 -14.14
N LEU A 192 -9.66 -4.59 -13.94
CA LEU A 192 -10.20 -5.91 -14.25
C LEU A 192 -10.24 -6.21 -15.76
N THR A 193 -9.96 -5.20 -16.60
CA THR A 193 -9.75 -5.36 -18.05
C THR A 193 -8.46 -6.10 -18.40
N GLY A 194 -7.54 -6.25 -17.44
CA GLY A 194 -6.23 -6.87 -17.64
C GLY A 194 -5.15 -5.93 -18.16
N GLU A 195 -5.46 -4.64 -18.29
CA GLU A 195 -4.46 -3.63 -18.65
C GLU A 195 -3.31 -3.58 -17.62
N PRO A 196 -2.03 -3.58 -18.07
CA PRO A 196 -0.89 -3.50 -17.17
C PRO A 196 -0.85 -2.19 -16.37
N LYS A 197 -0.53 -2.29 -15.08
CA LYS A 197 -0.34 -1.16 -14.17
C LYS A 197 0.99 -1.24 -13.46
N ARG A 198 1.64 -0.08 -13.29
CA ARG A 198 2.85 0.04 -12.48
C ARG A 198 2.49 0.16 -11.00
N CYS A 199 3.05 -0.71 -10.17
CA CYS A 199 2.89 -0.71 -8.71
C CYS A 199 4.26 -0.70 -8.03
N ARG A 200 4.30 -0.36 -6.73
CA ARG A 200 5.54 -0.46 -5.96
C ARG A 200 5.90 -1.93 -5.77
N ARG A 201 7.20 -2.26 -5.89
CA ARG A 201 7.69 -3.61 -5.63
C ARG A 201 7.33 -4.10 -4.22
N ARG A 202 6.99 -5.38 -4.11
CA ARG A 202 6.64 -6.05 -2.83
C ARG A 202 7.86 -6.37 -1.95
N ASP A 203 9.05 -6.47 -2.55
CA ASP A 203 10.32 -6.69 -1.84
C ASP A 203 10.87 -5.40 -1.20
N LEU A 204 10.14 -4.29 -1.28
CA LEU A 204 10.47 -2.98 -0.69
C LEU A 204 11.77 -2.36 -1.21
N ARG A 205 12.39 -2.95 -2.23
CA ARG A 205 13.45 -2.30 -2.99
C ARG A 205 12.89 -1.12 -3.77
N ARG A 206 13.80 -0.24 -4.19
CA ARG A 206 13.46 0.86 -5.09
C ARG A 206 12.94 0.32 -6.43
N GLY A 207 12.09 1.12 -7.06
CA GLY A 207 11.51 0.81 -8.36
C GLY A 207 10.05 0.35 -8.26
N LYS A 208 9.54 -0.08 -9.41
CA LYS A 208 8.16 -0.51 -9.62
C LYS A 208 8.15 -1.88 -10.28
N HIS A 209 7.09 -2.64 -10.08
CA HIS A 209 6.75 -3.78 -10.95
C HIS A 209 5.61 -3.37 -11.88
N VAL A 210 5.51 -4.03 -13.03
CA VAL A 210 4.35 -3.98 -13.90
C VAL A 210 3.51 -5.20 -13.59
N GLY A 211 2.23 -5.02 -13.28
CA GLY A 211 1.33 -6.13 -13.06
C GLY A 211 -0.01 -5.98 -13.75
N SER A 212 -0.67 -7.10 -14.02
CA SER A 212 -1.99 -7.18 -14.63
C SER A 212 -2.85 -8.23 -13.93
N VAL A 213 -4.16 -8.11 -14.07
CA VAL A 213 -5.12 -9.06 -13.50
C VAL A 213 -5.82 -9.83 -14.61
N GLU A 214 -5.91 -11.15 -14.44
CA GLU A 214 -6.68 -12.03 -15.30
C GLU A 214 -7.73 -12.76 -14.46
N GLN A 215 -8.96 -12.83 -14.94
CA GLN A 215 -10.02 -13.60 -14.30
C GLN A 215 -10.27 -14.87 -15.11
N LYS A 216 -10.11 -16.04 -14.46
CA LYS A 216 -10.31 -17.33 -15.10
C LYS A 216 -10.91 -18.33 -14.12
N ASP A 217 -11.92 -19.06 -14.58
CA ASP A 217 -12.70 -20.03 -13.81
C ASP A 217 -13.32 -19.41 -12.55
N SER A 218 -12.83 -19.75 -11.36
CA SER A 218 -13.22 -19.17 -10.05
C SER A 218 -12.07 -18.43 -9.37
N CYS A 219 -11.02 -18.12 -10.13
CA CYS A 219 -9.78 -17.53 -9.64
C CYS A 219 -9.54 -16.12 -10.21
N VAL A 220 -8.76 -15.34 -9.47
CA VAL A 220 -8.12 -14.11 -9.95
C VAL A 220 -6.61 -14.34 -9.98
N TYR A 221 -5.98 -14.09 -11.11
CA TYR A 221 -4.54 -14.18 -11.29
C TYR A 221 -3.95 -12.78 -11.31
N ILE A 222 -2.92 -12.52 -10.50
CA ILE A 222 -2.10 -11.31 -10.60
C ILE A 222 -0.77 -11.71 -11.21
N HIS A 223 -0.51 -11.26 -12.43
CA HIS A 223 0.78 -11.44 -13.11
C HIS A 223 1.64 -10.22 -12.80
N MET A 224 2.92 -10.43 -12.52
CA MET A 224 3.86 -9.37 -12.15
C MET A 224 5.19 -9.59 -12.85
N ASP A 225 5.79 -8.52 -13.35
CA ASP A 225 7.14 -8.48 -13.87
C ASP A 225 7.87 -7.28 -13.27
N TRP A 226 9.13 -7.47 -12.89
CA TRP A 226 9.96 -6.41 -12.37
C TRP A 226 11.39 -6.49 -12.91
N GLU A 227 11.97 -5.32 -13.08
CA GLU A 227 13.31 -5.15 -13.60
C GLU A 227 14.37 -5.19 -12.48
N ALA A 228 15.54 -4.61 -12.75
CA ALA A 228 16.67 -4.46 -11.85
C ALA A 228 16.30 -3.98 -10.41
N PRO A 229 17.13 -4.26 -9.39
CA PRO A 229 18.47 -4.88 -9.47
C PRO A 229 18.45 -6.40 -9.63
N ILE A 230 17.34 -7.06 -9.28
CA ILE A 230 17.16 -8.50 -9.42
C ILE A 230 15.88 -8.70 -10.25
N PRO A 231 15.99 -8.84 -11.58
CA PRO A 231 14.84 -8.97 -12.45
C PRO A 231 14.15 -10.30 -12.24
N GLY A 232 12.84 -10.32 -12.44
CA GLY A 232 12.05 -11.52 -12.27
C GLY A 232 10.58 -11.27 -12.55
N TYR A 233 9.82 -12.36 -12.47
CA TYR A 233 8.38 -12.31 -12.63
C TYR A 233 7.71 -13.18 -11.57
N GLY A 234 6.43 -12.94 -11.33
CA GLY A 234 5.63 -13.69 -10.38
C GLY A 234 4.18 -13.78 -10.79
N CYS A 235 3.49 -14.76 -10.22
CA CYS A 235 2.07 -14.95 -10.40
C CYS A 235 1.43 -15.31 -9.05
N ASP A 236 0.38 -14.60 -8.67
CA ASP A 236 -0.50 -14.98 -7.58
C ASP A 236 -1.80 -15.54 -8.15
N GLN A 237 -2.15 -16.76 -7.77
CA GLN A 237 -3.47 -17.33 -7.98
C GLN A 237 -4.29 -17.18 -6.70
N ILE A 238 -5.32 -16.35 -6.75
CA ILE A 238 -6.22 -16.03 -5.63
C ILE A 238 -7.55 -16.77 -5.85
N SER A 239 -7.94 -17.56 -4.86
CA SER A 239 -9.18 -18.35 -4.88
C SER A 239 -9.81 -18.41 -3.50
N SER A 240 -11.12 -18.71 -3.45
CA SER A 240 -11.87 -18.84 -2.20
C SER A 240 -12.62 -20.18 -2.22
N PRO A 241 -12.01 -21.27 -1.73
CA PRO A 241 -12.64 -22.60 -1.74
C PRO A 241 -13.89 -22.69 -0.85
N SER A 242 -14.03 -21.78 0.12
CA SER A 242 -15.21 -21.65 0.98
C SER A 242 -15.46 -20.17 1.29
N GLU A 243 -16.65 -19.81 1.79
CA GLU A 243 -16.98 -18.41 2.12
C GLU A 243 -16.00 -17.77 3.13
N ASN A 244 -15.41 -18.60 4.01
CA ASN A 244 -14.56 -18.17 5.12
C ASN A 244 -13.06 -18.41 4.88
N THR A 245 -12.66 -18.97 3.75
CA THR A 245 -11.26 -19.30 3.48
C THR A 245 -10.81 -18.71 2.15
N LEU A 246 -9.71 -17.96 2.19
CA LEU A 246 -9.02 -17.45 1.00
C LEU A 246 -7.66 -18.16 0.86
N LEU A 247 -7.37 -18.66 -0.33
CA LEU A 247 -6.11 -19.27 -0.69
C LEU A 247 -5.41 -18.41 -1.73
N ILE A 248 -4.16 -18.03 -1.43
CA ILE A 248 -3.26 -17.37 -2.38
C ILE A 248 -2.09 -18.30 -2.62
N LYS A 249 -2.03 -18.87 -3.82
CA LYS A 249 -0.87 -19.64 -4.29
C LYS A 249 0.01 -18.72 -5.10
N SER A 250 1.24 -18.52 -4.67
CA SER A 250 2.16 -17.59 -5.31
C SER A 250 3.38 -18.33 -5.84
N SER A 251 3.89 -17.88 -6.96
CA SER A 251 5.14 -18.34 -7.53
C SER A 251 5.94 -17.16 -8.05
N ILE A 252 7.27 -17.23 -7.93
CA ILE A 252 8.20 -16.26 -8.52
C ILE A 252 9.29 -16.98 -9.29
N CYS A 253 9.86 -16.31 -10.27
CA CYS A 253 11.02 -16.74 -11.04
C CYS A 253 12.06 -15.63 -11.08
N ILE A 254 13.28 -15.94 -10.66
CA ILE A 254 14.43 -15.03 -10.65
C ILE A 254 15.63 -15.81 -11.16
N GLY A 255 16.34 -15.30 -12.18
CA GLY A 255 17.54 -15.96 -12.71
C GLY A 255 17.31 -17.41 -13.19
N GLY A 256 16.10 -17.73 -13.67
CA GLY A 256 15.72 -19.09 -14.09
C GLY A 256 15.38 -20.05 -12.96
N GLN A 257 15.55 -19.65 -11.70
CA GLN A 257 15.13 -20.42 -10.53
C GLN A 257 13.71 -20.03 -10.14
N ARG A 258 12.92 -21.01 -9.69
CA ARG A 258 11.51 -20.82 -9.29
C ARG A 258 11.31 -21.20 -7.83
N ALA A 259 10.56 -20.37 -7.12
CA ALA A 259 10.07 -20.67 -5.77
C ALA A 259 8.56 -20.45 -5.72
N SER A 260 7.85 -21.23 -4.90
CA SER A 260 6.41 -21.12 -4.71
C SER A 260 6.01 -21.31 -3.25
N TRP A 261 4.91 -20.67 -2.85
CA TRP A 261 4.35 -20.80 -1.52
C TRP A 261 2.82 -20.66 -1.57
N THR A 262 2.15 -21.07 -0.50
CA THR A 262 0.71 -20.91 -0.31
C THR A 262 0.44 -20.16 0.98
N ALA A 263 -0.32 -19.08 0.89
CA ALA A 263 -0.84 -18.36 2.04
C ALA A 263 -2.33 -18.67 2.20
N VAL A 264 -2.70 -19.08 3.42
CA VAL A 264 -4.07 -19.37 3.82
C VAL A 264 -4.57 -18.22 4.68
N TYR A 265 -5.77 -17.74 4.41
CA TYR A 265 -6.41 -16.69 5.19
C TYR A 265 -7.83 -17.08 5.56
N HIS A 266 -8.28 -16.57 6.71
CA HIS A 266 -9.65 -16.68 7.17
C HIS A 266 -10.35 -15.33 7.11
N ARG A 267 -11.65 -15.33 6.84
CA ARG A 267 -12.42 -14.09 6.79
C ARG A 267 -12.38 -13.40 8.16
N LYS A 268 -12.09 -12.10 8.19
CA LYS A 268 -12.04 -11.36 9.44
C LYS A 268 -13.42 -11.38 10.12
N GLY A 269 -13.47 -11.89 11.34
CA GLY A 269 -14.71 -12.01 12.12
C GLY A 269 -15.41 -13.37 12.01
N SER A 270 -14.97 -14.27 11.14
CA SER A 270 -15.44 -15.66 11.19
C SER A 270 -14.90 -16.34 12.45
N LYS A 271 -15.75 -17.12 13.13
CA LYS A 271 -15.30 -17.99 14.23
C LYS A 271 -14.41 -19.08 13.62
N SER A 272 -13.13 -19.08 13.99
CA SER A 272 -12.16 -20.13 13.66
C SER A 272 -12.37 -21.37 14.52
#